data_AF-A0A2P4XF34-F1
#
_entry.id   AF-A0A2P4XF34-F1
#
_cell.length_a   1.000
_cell.length_b   1.000
_cell.length_c   1.000
_cell.angle_alpha   90.00
_cell.angle_beta   90.00
_cell.angle_gamma   90.00
#
_symmetry.space_group_name_H-M   'P 1'
#
loop_
_entity.id
_entity.type
_entity.pdbx_description
1 polymer ?
#
loop_
_entity_poly.entity_id
_entity_poly.type
_entity_poly.pdbx_seq_one_letter_code
_entity_poly.pdbx_strand_id
1 'polypeptide(L)'
;MTYRAHCDATVAAFSALGLHLKAKMHAARGSGSRMAERVGATVSQIRRLGRWNACVMEGDYLPAMPRDAMHSLAGLAPDRRSRAALVPPNNLQRDVFPYVKTYLAAYVKQSAPHVSTGAFLNLLLYLLIAVL
;
A
#
# COMPACT_ATOMS: atom_id res chain seq x y z
N MET A 1 -16.58 1.82 9.79
CA MET A 1 -16.27 0.48 10.33
C MET A 1 -15.85 0.63 11.78
N THR A 2 -16.50 -0.09 12.71
CA THR A 2 -16.15 0.02 14.14
C THR A 2 -14.98 -0.91 14.48
N TYR A 3 -14.29 -0.59 15.56
CA TYR A 3 -13.21 -1.43 16.10
C TYR A 3 -13.64 -2.89 16.30
N ARG A 4 -14.84 -3.10 16.86
CA ARG A 4 -15.39 -4.42 17.12
C ARG A 4 -15.70 -5.17 15.83
N ALA A 5 -16.31 -4.50 14.86
CA ALA A 5 -16.58 -5.09 13.55
C ALA A 5 -15.29 -5.56 12.86
N HIS A 6 -14.20 -4.78 12.96
CA HIS A 6 -12.89 -5.19 12.44
C HIS A 6 -12.34 -6.45 13.16
N CYS A 7 -12.40 -6.47 14.50
CA CYS A 7 -11.94 -7.61 15.28
C CYS A 7 -12.70 -8.88 14.97
N ASP A 8 -14.03 -8.78 14.84
CA ASP A 8 -14.90 -9.93 14.59
C ASP A 8 -14.69 -10.48 13.17
N ALA A 9 -14.55 -9.61 12.17
CA ALA A 9 -14.16 -10.01 10.81
C ALA A 9 -12.80 -10.72 10.77
N THR A 10 -11.81 -10.22 11.53
CA THR A 10 -10.49 -10.85 11.62
C THR A 10 -10.59 -12.24 12.24
N VAL A 11 -11.34 -12.39 13.33
CA VAL A 11 -11.54 -13.71 13.97
C VAL A 11 -12.25 -14.69 13.05
N ALA A 12 -13.28 -14.24 12.34
CA ALA A 12 -14.02 -15.06 11.39
C ALA A 12 -13.09 -15.57 10.28
N ALA A 13 -12.27 -14.70 9.69
CA ALA A 13 -11.32 -15.09 8.64
C ALA A 13 -10.30 -16.13 9.12
N PHE A 14 -9.70 -15.93 10.30
CA PHE A 14 -8.72 -16.89 10.84
C PHE A 14 -9.37 -18.22 11.24
N SER A 15 -10.58 -18.19 11.81
CA SER A 15 -11.33 -19.40 12.18
C SER A 15 -11.72 -20.21 10.94
N ALA A 16 -12.10 -19.55 9.85
CA ALA A 16 -12.40 -20.21 8.57
C ALA A 16 -11.18 -20.94 7.98
N LEU A 17 -9.97 -20.51 8.33
CA LEU A 17 -8.70 -21.15 7.94
C LEU A 17 -8.17 -22.14 9.00
N GLY A 18 -8.90 -22.37 10.09
CA GLY A 18 -8.45 -23.23 11.20
C GLY A 18 -7.27 -22.66 12.00
N LEU A 19 -7.04 -21.34 11.93
CA LEU A 19 -5.93 -20.67 12.61
C LEU A 19 -6.38 -20.06 13.94
N HIS A 20 -5.64 -20.33 15.03
CA HIS A 20 -5.91 -19.76 16.34
C HIS A 20 -5.12 -18.46 16.57
N LEU A 21 -5.82 -17.38 16.89
CA LEU A 21 -5.24 -16.09 17.27
C LEU A 21 -5.15 -15.96 18.79
N LYS A 22 -3.95 -15.70 19.31
CA LYS A 22 -3.75 -15.36 20.73
C LYS A 22 -4.20 -13.93 21.06
N ALA A 23 -3.96 -13.00 20.15
CA ALA A 23 -4.36 -11.61 20.29
C ALA A 23 -4.82 -11.08 18.92
N LYS A 24 -6.13 -10.83 18.78
CA LYS A 24 -6.81 -10.47 17.52
C LYS A 24 -6.12 -9.33 16.77
N MET A 25 -5.58 -8.36 17.50
CA MET A 25 -4.94 -7.14 16.97
C MET A 25 -3.42 -7.24 16.76
N HIS A 26 -2.79 -8.33 17.17
CA HIS A 26 -1.32 -8.46 17.14
C HIS A 26 -0.81 -9.52 16.17
N ALA A 27 -1.67 -10.07 15.31
CA ALA A 27 -1.31 -11.07 14.31
C ALA A 27 -0.08 -10.67 13.46
N ALA A 28 0.08 -9.37 13.18
CA ALA A 28 1.15 -8.84 12.33
C ALA A 28 2.28 -8.08 13.08
N ARG A 29 2.13 -7.79 14.38
CA ARG A 29 2.96 -6.78 15.07
C ARG A 29 4.45 -7.15 15.15
N GLY A 30 4.77 -8.45 15.18
CA GLY A 30 6.16 -8.95 15.21
C GLY A 30 6.55 -9.83 14.02
N SER A 31 5.58 -10.39 13.29
CA SER A 31 5.85 -11.23 12.13
C SER A 31 6.40 -10.42 10.95
N GLY A 32 5.99 -9.16 10.79
CA GLY A 32 6.46 -8.30 9.70
C GLY A 32 7.98 -8.13 9.69
N SER A 33 8.59 -7.77 10.83
CA SER A 33 10.04 -7.60 10.90
C SER A 33 10.81 -8.88 10.59
N ARG A 34 10.33 -10.04 11.08
CA ARG A 34 10.93 -11.36 10.77
C ARG A 34 10.78 -11.73 9.30
N MET A 35 9.64 -11.43 8.68
CA MET A 35 9.44 -11.64 7.25
C MET A 35 10.37 -10.76 6.41
N ALA A 36 10.48 -9.48 6.77
CA ALA A 36 11.34 -8.54 6.05
C ALA A 36 12.82 -8.98 6.13
N GLU A 37 13.29 -9.37 7.31
CA GLU A 37 14.63 -9.93 7.53
C GLU A 37 14.85 -11.19 6.70
N ARG A 38 13.88 -12.12 6.70
CA ARG A 38 13.97 -13.37 5.92
C ARG A 38 14.05 -13.13 4.41
N VAL A 39 13.42 -12.09 3.89
CA VAL A 39 13.46 -11.72 2.46
C VAL A 39 14.70 -10.86 2.13
N GLY A 40 15.53 -10.55 3.14
CA GLY A 40 16.83 -9.89 2.95
C GLY A 40 16.81 -8.37 3.16
N ALA A 41 15.75 -7.81 3.75
CA ALA A 41 15.78 -6.40 4.15
C ALA A 41 16.81 -6.20 5.28
N THR A 42 17.64 -5.18 5.15
CA THR A 42 18.64 -4.89 6.18
C THR A 42 17.98 -4.45 7.49
N VAL A 43 18.66 -4.70 8.61
CA VAL A 43 18.19 -4.27 9.94
C VAL A 43 17.94 -2.75 9.99
N SER A 44 18.76 -1.94 9.30
CA SER A 44 18.54 -0.49 9.21
C SER A 44 17.26 -0.13 8.46
N GLN A 45 16.92 -0.83 7.37
CA GLN A 45 15.65 -0.61 6.65
C GLN A 45 14.44 -1.02 7.50
N ILE A 46 14.53 -2.13 8.24
CA ILE A 46 13.46 -2.61 9.14
C ILE A 46 13.25 -1.62 10.31
N ARG A 47 14.34 -1.13 10.93
CA ARG A 47 14.27 -0.12 12.01
C ARG A 47 13.62 1.18 11.54
N ARG A 48 13.98 1.64 10.34
CA ARG A 48 13.39 2.82 9.69
C ARG A 48 11.90 2.63 9.42
N LEU A 49 11.50 1.45 8.92
CA LEU A 49 10.09 1.14 8.69
C LEU A 49 9.28 1.13 10.00
N GLY A 50 9.84 0.53 11.06
CA GLY A 50 9.24 0.49 12.39
C GLY A 50 9.31 1.81 13.17
N ARG A 51 10.06 2.80 12.67
CA ARG A 51 10.38 4.07 13.37
C ARG A 51 10.98 3.83 14.76
N TRP A 52 11.87 2.85 14.87
CA TRP A 52 12.47 2.44 16.15
C TRP A 52 13.65 3.31 16.57
N ASN A 53 14.26 4.02 15.63
CA ASN A 53 15.27 5.02 15.93
C ASN A 53 14.63 6.42 15.81
N ALA A 54 14.85 7.27 16.80
CA ALA A 54 14.49 8.68 16.73
C ALA A 54 15.75 9.50 16.42
N CYS A 55 16.39 9.25 15.28
CA CYS A 55 17.55 10.05 14.87
C CYS A 55 17.14 11.12 13.85
N VAL A 56 17.74 12.31 13.99
CA VAL A 56 17.52 13.47 13.12
C VAL A 56 17.76 13.13 11.65
N MET A 57 18.75 12.27 11.37
CA MET A 57 19.04 11.79 10.03
C MET A 57 17.85 11.06 9.37
N GLU A 58 17.16 10.19 10.11
CA GLU A 58 15.99 9.45 9.60
C GLU A 58 14.75 10.34 9.46
N GLY A 59 14.60 11.37 10.31
CA GLY A 59 13.47 12.30 10.28
C GLY A 59 13.57 13.40 9.23
N ASP A 60 14.76 13.99 9.07
CA ASP A 60 14.93 15.25 8.34
C ASP A 60 15.75 15.11 7.05
N TYR A 61 16.65 14.13 6.97
CA TYR A 61 17.67 14.06 5.90
C TYR A 61 17.54 12.86 4.96
N LEU A 62 16.84 11.79 5.35
CA LEU A 62 16.64 10.63 4.48
C LEU A 62 15.27 10.72 3.77
N PRO A 63 15.22 11.23 2.51
CA PRO A 63 13.96 11.50 1.81
C PRO A 63 13.22 10.24 1.34
N ALA A 64 13.92 9.10 1.28
CA ALA A 64 13.37 7.87 0.70
C ALA A 64 12.75 6.98 1.78
N MET A 65 11.49 6.59 1.57
CA MET A 65 10.86 5.47 2.28
C MET A 65 11.78 4.24 2.31
N PRO A 66 11.72 3.38 3.34
CA PRO A 66 12.55 2.18 3.42
C PRO A 66 12.09 1.11 2.42
N ARG A 67 12.37 1.36 1.13
CA ARG A 67 11.82 0.63 -0.02
C ARG A 67 12.10 -0.87 0.05
N ASP A 68 13.29 -1.26 0.49
CA ASP A 68 13.66 -2.67 0.57
C ASP A 68 12.81 -3.39 1.62
N ALA A 69 12.63 -2.81 2.81
CA ALA A 69 11.75 -3.37 3.83
C ALA A 69 10.28 -3.40 3.38
N MET A 70 9.81 -2.35 2.69
CA MET A 70 8.46 -2.29 2.14
C MET A 70 8.22 -3.34 1.05
N HIS A 71 9.18 -3.52 0.13
CA HIS A 71 9.10 -4.52 -0.93
C HIS A 71 9.15 -5.93 -0.35
N SER A 72 10.04 -6.19 0.61
CA SER A 72 10.12 -7.47 1.31
C SER A 72 8.81 -7.87 1.98
N LEU A 73 8.13 -6.91 2.64
CA LEU A 73 6.81 -7.15 3.23
C LEU A 73 5.70 -7.33 2.19
N ALA A 74 5.81 -6.70 1.03
CA ALA A 74 4.90 -6.90 -0.09
C ALA A 74 5.16 -8.22 -0.84
N GLY A 75 6.18 -9.01 -0.42
CA GLY A 75 6.58 -10.24 -1.10
C GLY A 75 7.24 -10.01 -2.45
N LEU A 76 7.74 -8.80 -2.71
CA LEU A 76 8.42 -8.44 -3.95
C LEU A 76 9.91 -8.70 -3.81
N ALA A 77 10.50 -9.33 -4.83
CA ALA A 77 11.95 -9.47 -4.92
C ALA A 77 12.61 -8.10 -5.19
N PRO A 78 13.87 -7.88 -4.75
CA PRO A 78 14.56 -6.58 -4.88
C PRO A 78 14.65 -6.04 -6.32
N ASP A 79 14.61 -6.93 -7.29
CA ASP A 79 14.71 -6.70 -8.74
C ASP A 79 13.33 -6.54 -9.44
N ARG A 80 12.24 -7.04 -8.85
CA ARG A 80 10.90 -7.01 -9.47
C ARG A 80 10.15 -5.72 -9.12
N ARG A 81 10.23 -4.73 -10.02
CA ARG A 81 9.71 -3.38 -9.81
C ARG A 81 8.45 -2.99 -10.58
N SER A 82 7.80 -3.91 -11.31
CA SER A 82 6.54 -3.58 -11.99
C SER A 82 5.60 -4.78 -12.06
N ARG A 83 4.37 -4.60 -11.57
CA ARG A 83 3.23 -5.52 -11.81
C ARG A 83 2.54 -5.25 -13.15
N ALA A 84 2.66 -4.04 -13.70
CA ALA A 84 1.95 -3.63 -14.91
C ALA A 84 2.81 -3.95 -16.13
N ALA A 85 2.64 -5.16 -16.68
CA ALA A 85 3.28 -5.53 -17.95
C ALA A 85 2.42 -5.15 -19.17
N LEU A 86 1.11 -4.96 -19.00
CA LEU A 86 0.17 -4.74 -20.09
C LEU A 86 -0.83 -3.63 -19.72
N VAL A 87 -1.05 -2.70 -20.65
CA VAL A 87 -2.08 -1.68 -20.51
C VAL A 87 -3.43 -2.32 -20.87
N PRO A 88 -4.43 -2.32 -19.96
CA PRO A 88 -5.72 -2.94 -20.23
C PRO A 88 -6.46 -2.25 -21.40
N PRO A 89 -7.21 -2.99 -22.23
CA PRO A 89 -8.00 -2.44 -23.32
C PRO A 89 -8.94 -1.30 -22.92
N ASN A 90 -9.07 -0.28 -23.77
CA ASN A 90 -9.83 0.94 -23.49
C ASN A 90 -11.31 0.71 -23.13
N ASN A 91 -11.93 -0.36 -23.64
CA ASN A 91 -13.31 -0.73 -23.27
C ASN A 91 -13.40 -1.12 -21.80
N LEU A 92 -12.52 -2.01 -21.32
CA LEU A 92 -12.48 -2.42 -19.90
C LEU A 92 -12.15 -1.24 -18.98
N GLN A 93 -11.28 -0.32 -19.43
CA GLN A 93 -10.99 0.89 -18.68
C GLN A 93 -12.21 1.81 -18.51
N ARG A 94 -13.19 1.75 -19.40
CA ARG A 94 -14.40 2.58 -19.29
C ARG A 94 -15.40 1.97 -18.33
N ASP A 95 -15.33 0.67 -18.08
CA ASP A 95 -16.24 -0.03 -17.17
C ASP A 95 -15.83 0.15 -15.70
N VAL A 96 -14.52 0.28 -15.42
CA VAL A 96 -13.98 0.50 -14.07
C VAL A 96 -13.66 1.99 -13.87
N PHE A 97 -14.37 2.64 -12.94
CA PHE A 97 -14.30 4.10 -12.70
C PHE A 97 -14.64 4.96 -13.95
N PRO A 98 -15.85 4.81 -14.54
CA PRO A 98 -16.23 5.40 -15.83
C PRO A 98 -15.99 6.91 -15.94
N TYR A 99 -16.15 7.63 -14.83
CA TYR A 99 -16.09 9.10 -14.82
C TYR A 99 -14.71 9.67 -14.51
N VAL A 100 -13.70 8.84 -14.21
CA VAL A 100 -12.40 9.33 -13.70
C VAL A 100 -11.69 10.24 -14.70
N LYS A 101 -11.74 9.90 -16.00
CA LYS A 101 -11.15 10.70 -17.09
C LYS A 101 -11.90 12.02 -17.29
N THR A 102 -13.23 12.00 -17.15
CA THR A 102 -14.08 13.20 -17.22
C THR A 102 -13.78 14.16 -16.07
N TYR A 103 -13.67 13.64 -14.84
CA TYR A 103 -13.33 14.45 -13.68
C TYR A 103 -11.92 15.03 -13.77
N LEU A 104 -10.94 14.27 -14.29
CA LEU A 104 -9.60 14.80 -14.52
C LEU A 104 -9.60 15.92 -15.56
N ALA A 105 -10.35 15.76 -16.66
CA ALA A 105 -10.47 16.81 -17.68
C ALA A 105 -11.13 18.09 -17.13
N ALA A 106 -12.12 17.96 -16.24
CA ALA A 106 -12.74 19.10 -15.57
C ALA A 106 -11.78 19.75 -14.54
N TYR A 107 -11.04 18.92 -13.79
CA TYR A 107 -10.04 19.36 -12.82
C TYR A 107 -8.93 20.20 -13.46
N VAL A 108 -8.42 19.78 -14.63
CA VAL A 108 -7.36 20.52 -15.35
C VAL A 108 -7.85 21.89 -15.86
N LYS A 109 -9.16 22.03 -16.11
CA LYS A 109 -9.77 23.29 -16.57
C LYS A 109 -10.06 24.27 -15.43
N GLN A 110 -9.91 23.84 -14.18
CA GLN A 110 -10.18 24.69 -13.02
C GLN A 110 -9.03 25.68 -12.82
N SER A 111 -9.34 26.95 -12.54
CA SER A 111 -8.32 27.99 -12.36
C SER A 111 -7.53 27.87 -11.04
N ALA A 112 -8.11 27.24 -10.02
CA ALA A 112 -7.48 27.01 -8.72
C ALA A 112 -7.88 25.64 -8.13
N PRO A 113 -7.40 24.54 -8.72
CA PRO A 113 -7.80 23.20 -8.30
C PRO A 113 -7.09 22.76 -7.00
N HIS A 114 -7.79 21.99 -6.17
CA HIS A 114 -7.20 21.44 -4.94
C HIS A 114 -6.28 20.25 -5.25
N VAL A 115 -5.01 20.33 -4.82
CA VAL A 115 -3.96 19.34 -5.15
C VAL A 115 -4.37 17.90 -4.80
N SER A 116 -5.07 17.69 -3.68
CA SER A 116 -5.51 16.33 -3.30
C SER A 116 -6.49 15.71 -4.29
N THR A 117 -7.32 16.52 -4.96
CA THR A 117 -8.26 16.04 -5.97
C THR A 117 -7.50 15.51 -7.18
N GLY A 118 -6.49 16.24 -7.65
CA GLY A 118 -5.62 15.76 -8.74
C GLY A 118 -4.87 14.49 -8.35
N ALA A 119 -4.29 14.46 -7.14
CA ALA A 119 -3.59 13.27 -6.62
C ALA A 119 -4.52 12.04 -6.52
N PHE A 120 -5.75 12.23 -6.05
CA PHE A 120 -6.75 11.16 -5.95
C PHE A 120 -7.18 10.64 -7.33
N LEU A 121 -7.44 11.53 -8.29
CA LEU A 121 -7.79 11.14 -9.66
C LEU A 121 -6.65 10.38 -10.35
N ASN A 122 -5.40 10.81 -10.15
CA ASN A 122 -4.23 10.09 -10.63
C ASN A 122 -4.08 8.72 -9.96
N LEU A 123 -4.37 8.59 -8.67
CA LEU A 123 -4.38 7.31 -7.97
C LEU A 123 -5.43 6.37 -8.56
N LEU A 124 -6.64 6.84 -8.84
CA LEU A 124 -7.69 6.03 -9.46
C LEU A 124 -7.30 5.56 -10.87
N LEU A 125 -6.67 6.42 -11.67
CA LEU A 125 -6.14 6.04 -12.98
C LEU A 125 -5.04 4.97 -12.88
N TYR A 126 -4.17 5.07 -11.88
CA TYR A 126 -3.17 4.05 -11.62
C TYR A 126 -3.82 2.71 -11.19
N LEU A 127 -4.82 2.77 -10.30
CA LEU A 127 -5.54 1.59 -9.85
C LEU A 127 -6.29 0.89 -10.98
N LEU A 128 -6.76 1.63 -11.98
CA LEU A 128 -7.38 1.08 -13.16
C LEU A 128 -6.43 0.11 -13.90
N ILE A 129 -5.15 0.47 -14.00
CA ILE A 129 -4.11 -0.38 -14.62
C ILE A 129 -3.71 -1.52 -13.67
N ALA A 130 -3.76 -1.31 -12.36
CA ALA A 130 -3.33 -2.32 -11.39
C ALA A 130 -4.40 -3.38 -11.08
N VAL A 131 -5.68 -3.06 -11.30
CA VAL A 131 -6.83 -3.94 -11.02
C VAL A 131 -7.25 -4.75 -12.25
N LEU A 132 -7.09 -4.19 -13.45
CA LEU A 132 -7.38 -4.84 -14.74
C LEU A 132 -6.13 -5.56 -15.28
#